data_AF-A0A117SR22-F1
#
_entry.id   AF-A0A117SR22-F1
#
_cell.length_a   1.000
_cell.length_b   1.000
_cell.length_c   1.000
_cell.angle_alpha   90.00
_cell.angle_beta   90.00
_cell.angle_gamma   90.00
#
_symmetry.space_group_name_H-M   'P 1'
#
loop_
_entity.id
_entity.type
_entity.pdbx_description
1 polymer ?
#
loop_
_entity_poly.entity_id
_entity_poly.type
_entity_poly.pdbx_seq_one_letter_code
_entity_poly.pdbx_strand_id
1 'polypeptide(L)'
;MTCLRKGGAAPSCVAVDAMLGWLARWLRIIGVDARYGDRPDDELAETPCLLVTRDRELFRRRRGPAVLLLTEDHVAWISALIRALGVEPFRRTRCPKCNAELVEIPCA
;
A
#
# COMPACT_ATOMS: atom_id res chain seq x y z
N MET A 1 0.32 -15.68 11.40
CA MET A 1 0.93 -14.89 10.31
C MET A 1 -0.17 -14.07 9.64
N THR A 2 0.01 -12.76 9.47
CA THR A 2 -1.03 -11.86 8.93
C THR A 2 -0.84 -11.55 7.43
N CYS A 3 0.39 -11.71 6.91
CA CYS A 3 0.72 -11.52 5.50
C CYS A 3 1.90 -12.38 5.07
N LEU A 4 2.05 -12.59 3.76
CA LEU A 4 3.28 -13.08 3.12
C LEU A 4 3.95 -11.97 2.33
N ARG A 5 5.28 -11.96 2.29
CA ARG A 5 6.06 -11.00 1.50
C ARG A 5 7.00 -11.75 0.56
N LYS A 6 7.20 -11.21 -0.63
CA LYS A 6 8.25 -11.64 -1.56
C LYS A 6 8.96 -10.46 -2.21
N GLY A 7 10.14 -10.72 -2.78
CA GLY A 7 10.98 -9.73 -3.46
C GLY A 7 11.87 -8.91 -2.52
N GLY A 8 12.75 -8.11 -3.11
CA GLY A 8 13.79 -7.32 -2.43
C GLY A 8 13.30 -6.01 -1.80
N ALA A 9 14.17 -4.99 -1.81
CA ALA A 9 13.90 -3.69 -1.20
C ALA A 9 12.55 -3.12 -1.65
N ALA A 10 11.78 -2.60 -0.69
CA ALA A 10 10.48 -2.01 -1.00
C ALA A 10 10.72 -0.69 -1.75
N PRO A 11 10.15 -0.51 -2.95
CA PRO A 11 10.20 0.76 -3.67
C PRO A 11 9.47 1.86 -2.89
N SER A 12 9.69 3.12 -3.29
CA SER A 12 9.16 4.31 -2.60
C SER A 12 7.63 4.48 -2.65
N CYS A 13 6.94 3.63 -3.43
CA CYS A 13 5.49 3.65 -3.58
C CYS A 13 4.88 2.27 -3.37
N VAL A 14 3.60 2.25 -3.03
CA VAL A 14 2.75 1.07 -2.88
C VAL A 14 1.66 1.11 -3.95
N ALA A 15 1.43 0.01 -4.63
CA ALA A 15 0.27 -0.20 -5.49
C ALA A 15 -0.70 -1.13 -4.78
N VAL A 16 -1.95 -0.71 -4.66
CA VAL A 16 -3.00 -1.43 -3.94
C VAL A 16 -4.07 -1.85 -4.96
N ASP A 17 -4.52 -3.10 -4.91
CA ASP A 17 -5.58 -3.59 -5.79
C ASP A 17 -6.93 -2.86 -5.57
N ALA A 18 -7.85 -3.00 -6.51
CA ALA A 18 -9.14 -2.30 -6.51
C ALA A 18 -10.03 -2.62 -5.28
N MET A 19 -9.85 -3.80 -4.67
CA MET A 19 -10.62 -4.26 -3.51
C MET A 19 -10.13 -3.64 -2.19
N LEU A 20 -8.95 -3.04 -2.19
CA LEU A 20 -8.26 -2.57 -0.99
C LEU A 20 -8.27 -1.03 -0.88
N GLY A 21 -9.31 -0.38 -1.39
CA GLY A 21 -9.46 1.08 -1.37
C GLY A 21 -9.45 1.70 0.04
N TRP A 22 -10.03 1.02 1.03
CA TRP A 22 -9.95 1.43 2.44
C TRP A 22 -8.49 1.48 2.92
N LEU A 23 -7.71 0.44 2.59
CA LEU A 23 -6.31 0.35 2.97
C LEU A 23 -5.48 1.43 2.29
N ALA A 24 -5.71 1.68 1.00
CA ALA A 24 -5.04 2.75 0.27
C ALA A 24 -5.22 4.12 0.93
N ARG A 25 -6.44 4.44 1.40
CA ARG A 25 -6.71 5.70 2.12
C ARG A 25 -5.93 5.80 3.41
N TRP A 26 -5.87 4.73 4.20
CA TRP A 26 -5.12 4.71 5.46
C TRP A 26 -3.62 4.80 5.26
N LEU A 27 -3.08 4.10 4.25
CA LEU A 27 -1.68 4.19 3.87
C LEU A 27 -1.28 5.64 3.54
N ARG A 28 -2.13 6.37 2.81
CA ARG A 28 -1.92 7.80 2.52
C ARG A 28 -1.91 8.65 3.79
N ILE A 29 -2.86 8.42 4.69
CA ILE A 29 -2.96 9.14 5.97
C ILE A 29 -1.69 8.95 6.81
N ILE A 30 -1.12 7.74 6.84
CA ILE A 30 0.13 7.47 7.58
C ILE A 30 1.40 7.88 6.82
N GLY A 31 1.28 8.42 5.60
CA GLY A 31 2.38 9.01 4.84
C GLY A 31 2.95 8.18 3.68
N VAL A 32 2.32 7.07 3.34
CA VAL A 32 2.76 6.21 2.24
C VAL A 32 2.18 6.71 0.90
N ASP A 33 3.04 6.82 -0.13
CA ASP A 33 2.60 6.99 -1.52
C ASP A 33 1.87 5.71 -1.97
N ALA A 34 0.55 5.68 -1.79
CA ALA A 34 -0.30 4.54 -2.13
C ALA A 34 -1.13 4.85 -3.37
N ARG A 35 -0.77 4.20 -4.48
CA ARG A 35 -1.44 4.25 -5.77
C ARG A 35 -2.57 3.25 -5.81
N TYR A 36 -3.78 3.77 -5.94
CA TYR A 36 -5.03 3.02 -5.97
C TYR A 36 -5.86 3.52 -7.13
N GLY A 37 -6.51 2.59 -7.83
CA GLY A 37 -7.36 2.85 -8.98
C GLY A 37 -7.78 1.55 -9.64
N ASP A 38 -8.74 1.65 -10.56
CA ASP A 38 -9.16 0.53 -11.40
C ASP A 38 -8.09 0.27 -12.45
N ARG A 39 -7.16 -0.63 -12.12
CA ARG A 39 -6.09 -1.08 -13.02
C ARG A 39 -6.23 -2.59 -13.20
N PRO A 40 -6.10 -3.10 -14.43
CA PRO A 40 -6.14 -4.54 -14.66
C PRO A 40 -4.98 -5.23 -13.94
N ASP A 41 -5.19 -6.49 -13.57
CA ASP A 41 -4.21 -7.30 -12.84
C ASP A 41 -2.86 -7.39 -13.56
N ASP A 42 -2.86 -7.39 -14.89
CA ASP A 42 -1.64 -7.42 -15.69
C ASP A 42 -0.78 -6.16 -15.48
N GLU A 43 -1.41 -4.99 -15.42
CA GLU A 43 -0.71 -3.73 -15.10
C GLU A 43 -0.24 -3.69 -13.64
N LEU A 44 -1.05 -4.21 -12.70
CA LEU A 44 -0.66 -4.31 -11.30
C LEU A 44 0.51 -5.29 -11.11
N ALA A 45 0.56 -6.37 -11.88
CA ALA A 45 1.63 -7.35 -11.84
C ALA A 45 2.98 -6.77 -12.31
N GLU A 46 2.97 -5.73 -13.15
CA GLU A 46 4.15 -5.07 -13.69
C GLU A 46 4.50 -3.74 -13.01
N THR A 47 3.70 -3.28 -12.04
CA THR A 47 3.92 -2.00 -11.36
C THR A 47 5.34 -1.83 -10.80
N PRO A 48 5.97 -0.64 -10.87
CA PRO A 48 7.27 -0.43 -10.22
C PRO A 48 7.17 -0.32 -8.68
N CYS A 49 5.95 -0.23 -8.15
CA CYS A 49 5.68 -0.10 -6.71
C CYS A 49 5.66 -1.46 -5.99
N LEU A 50 5.61 -1.43 -4.65
CA LEU A 50 5.30 -2.61 -3.86
C LEU A 50 3.84 -2.97 -4.11
N LEU A 51 3.57 -4.16 -4.64
CA LEU A 51 2.19 -4.62 -4.80
C LEU A 51 1.65 -5.08 -3.44
N VAL A 52 0.48 -4.59 -3.04
CA VAL A 52 -0.28 -5.10 -1.89
C VAL A 52 -1.61 -5.62 -2.42
N THR A 53 -1.88 -6.90 -2.18
CA THR A 53 -3.10 -7.54 -2.69
C THR A 53 -3.62 -8.64 -1.76
N ARG A 54 -4.90 -8.99 -1.90
CA ARG A 54 -5.48 -10.23 -1.37
C ARG A 54 -5.55 -11.35 -2.41
N ASP A 55 -5.34 -11.01 -3.68
CA ASP A 55 -5.40 -11.97 -4.77
C ASP A 55 -4.13 -12.84 -4.79
N ARG A 56 -4.34 -14.14 -4.58
CA ARG A 56 -3.26 -15.14 -4.56
C ARG A 56 -2.66 -15.39 -5.93
N GLU A 57 -3.44 -15.29 -7.00
CA GLU A 57 -2.97 -15.47 -8.36
C GLU A 57 -2.11 -14.29 -8.78
N LEU A 58 -2.60 -13.07 -8.57
CA LEU A 58 -1.84 -11.86 -8.83
C LEU A 58 -0.54 -11.84 -8.01
N PHE A 59 -0.61 -12.17 -6.72
CA PHE A 59 0.58 -12.31 -5.89
C PHE A 59 1.55 -13.37 -6.43
N ARG A 60 1.07 -14.50 -6.96
CA ARG A 60 1.94 -15.53 -7.56
C ARG A 60 2.61 -15.04 -8.85
N ARG A 61 1.83 -14.47 -9.78
CA ARG A 61 2.28 -13.97 -11.10
C ARG A 61 3.27 -12.83 -11.01
N ARG A 62 3.13 -11.96 -10.00
CA ARG A 62 4.02 -10.82 -9.75
C ARG A 62 5.50 -11.22 -9.65
N ARG A 63 6.38 -10.65 -10.47
CA ARG A 63 7.84 -10.93 -10.36
C ARG A 63 8.58 -10.02 -9.38
N GLY A 64 8.08 -8.80 -9.19
CA GLY A 64 8.64 -7.80 -8.28
C GLY A 64 8.23 -7.98 -6.81
N PRO A 65 8.55 -6.98 -5.96
CA PRO A 65 8.19 -7.02 -4.55
C PRO A 65 6.66 -6.98 -4.38
N ALA A 66 6.18 -7.79 -3.44
CA ALA A 66 4.76 -7.90 -3.14
C ALA A 66 4.47 -8.33 -1.70
N VAL A 67 3.30 -7.95 -1.21
CA VAL A 67 2.69 -8.39 0.04
C VAL A 67 1.31 -8.99 -0.24
N LEU A 68 1.11 -10.24 0.17
CA LEU A 68 -0.19 -10.91 0.18
C LEU A 68 -0.79 -10.80 1.59
N LEU A 69 -1.95 -10.17 1.71
CA LEU A 69 -2.69 -10.10 2.96
C LEU A 69 -3.49 -11.41 3.14
N LEU A 70 -3.36 -12.06 4.31
CA LEU A 70 -3.96 -13.37 4.57
C LEU A 70 -5.21 -13.32 5.46
N THR A 71 -5.47 -12.18 6.09
CA THR A 71 -6.58 -11.97 7.02
C THR A 71 -7.56 -10.95 6.45
N GLU A 72 -8.74 -10.81 7.05
CA GLU A 72 -9.65 -9.67 6.81
C GLU A 72 -9.55 -8.58 7.88
N ASP A 73 -8.68 -8.78 8.86
CA ASP A 73 -8.40 -7.77 9.89
C ASP A 73 -7.63 -6.59 9.30
N HIS A 74 -8.39 -5.51 9.09
CA HIS A 74 -7.93 -4.23 8.58
C HIS A 74 -6.83 -3.58 9.44
N VAL A 75 -6.88 -3.74 10.77
CA VAL A 75 -5.86 -3.20 11.69
C VAL A 75 -4.57 -3.99 11.53
N ALA A 76 -4.67 -5.32 11.42
CA ALA A 76 -3.53 -6.19 11.18
C ALA A 76 -2.82 -5.85 9.85
N TRP A 77 -3.56 -5.46 8.81
CA TRP A 77 -2.99 -5.04 7.53
C TRP A 77 -2.13 -3.78 7.65
N ILE A 78 -2.65 -2.75 8.31
CA ILE A 78 -1.92 -1.49 8.52
C ILE A 78 -0.65 -1.77 9.33
N SER A 79 -0.76 -2.51 10.44
CA SER A 79 0.38 -2.86 11.28
C SER A 79 1.45 -3.64 10.51
N ALA A 80 1.04 -4.61 9.70
CA ALA A 80 1.96 -5.37 8.85
C ALA A 80 2.70 -4.48 7.85
N LEU A 81 2.01 -3.53 7.22
CA LEU A 81 2.60 -2.63 6.23
C LEU A 81 3.50 -1.57 6.85
N ILE A 82 3.15 -1.01 8.01
CA ILE A 82 4.03 -0.09 8.75
C ILE A 82 5.38 -0.77 9.02
N ARG A 83 5.33 -2.01 9.55
CA ARG A 83 6.54 -2.78 9.85
C ARG A 83 7.31 -3.17 8.59
N ALA A 84 6.61 -3.53 7.51
CA ALA A 84 7.23 -3.93 6.25
C ALA A 84 7.89 -2.77 5.50
N LEU A 85 7.35 -1.55 5.62
CA LEU A 85 7.82 -0.35 4.94
C LEU A 85 8.77 0.49 5.79
N GLY A 86 8.84 0.24 7.11
CA GLY A 86 9.66 1.05 8.03
C GLY A 86 9.17 2.50 8.13
N VAL A 87 7.86 2.71 8.00
CA VAL A 87 7.26 4.04 7.99
C VAL A 87 7.05 4.52 9.42
N GLU A 88 7.44 5.76 9.68
CA GLU A 88 7.06 6.49 10.90
C GLU A 88 5.73 7.21 10.62
N PRO A 89 4.60 6.75 11.20
CA PRO A 89 3.30 7.27 10.86
C PRO A 89 3.17 8.76 11.17
N PHE A 90 2.40 9.48 10.34
CA PHE A 90 1.99 10.87 10.55
C PHE A 90 3.09 11.94 10.46
N ARG A 91 4.35 11.57 10.19
CA ARG A 91 5.44 12.55 10.02
C ARG A 91 5.29 13.43 8.77
N ARG A 92 4.80 12.85 7.68
CA ARG A 92 4.37 13.55 6.46
C ARG A 92 3.15 12.81 5.94
N THR A 93 2.01 13.48 5.84
CA THR A 93 0.75 12.82 5.45
C THR A 93 0.42 13.13 3.98
N ARG A 94 -0.39 12.25 3.38
CA ARG A 94 -0.91 12.45 2.03
C ARG A 94 -2.43 12.50 2.06
N CYS A 95 -3.02 13.22 1.12
CA CYS A 95 -4.46 13.29 0.95
C CYS A 95 -5.04 11.88 0.71
N PRO A 96 -5.98 11.40 1.54
CA PRO A 96 -6.54 10.06 1.36
C PRO A 96 -7.29 9.90 0.03
N LYS A 97 -7.79 11.00 -0.55
CA LYS A 97 -8.52 11.00 -1.83
C LYS A 97 -7.59 10.95 -3.04
N CYS A 98 -6.64 11.88 -3.13
CA CYS A 98 -5.81 12.08 -4.33
C CYS A 98 -4.31 11.76 -4.16
N ASN A 99 -3.86 11.34 -2.97
CA ASN A 99 -2.46 10.98 -2.68
C ASN A 99 -1.44 12.15 -2.73
N ALA A 100 -1.91 13.38 -2.96
CA ALA A 100 -1.06 14.58 -2.90
C ALA A 100 -0.48 14.78 -1.49
N GLU A 101 0.74 15.30 -1.40
CA GLU A 101 1.35 15.64 -0.11
C GLU A 101 0.56 16.77 0.56
N LEU A 102 0.32 16.64 1.86
CA LEU A 102 -0.35 17.66 2.65
C LEU A 102 0.67 18.62 3.23
N VAL A 103 0.30 19.90 3.28
CA VAL A 103 1.07 20.96 3.91
C VAL A 103 0.32 21.45 5.14
N GLU A 104 1.07 21.76 6.19
CA GLU A 104 0.51 22.35 7.40
C GLU A 104 0.10 23.80 7.11
N ILE A 105 -1.10 24.16 7.53
CA ILE A 105 -1.62 25.52 7.43
C ILE A 105 -1.79 26.05 8.86
N PRO A 106 -1.17 27.19 9.22
CA PRO A 106 -1.30 27.74 10.56
C PRO A 106 -2.76 28.15 10.83
N CYS A 107 -3.20 28.00 12.08
CA CYS A 107 -4.46 28.59 12.53
C CYS A 107 -4.34 30.12 12.49
N ALA A 108 -5.35 30.79 11.92
CA ALA A 108 -5.49 32.24 11.97
C ALA A 108 -6.01 32.70 13.33
#